data_AF-A0A8J9YPA3-F1
#
_entry.id   AF-A0A8J9YPA3-F1
#
_cell.length_a   1.000
_cell.length_b   1.000
_cell.length_c   1.000
_cell.angle_alpha   90.00
_cell.angle_beta   90.00
_cell.angle_gamma   90.00
#
_symmetry.space_group_name_H-M   'P 1'
#
loop_
_entity.id
_entity.type
_entity.pdbx_description
1 polymer ?
#
loop_
_entity_poly.entity_id
_entity_poly.type
_entity_poly.pdbx_seq_one_letter_code
_entity_poly.pdbx_strand_id
1 'polypeptide(L)'
;MKPNIPFLIFLLLFTRQESWLWSSETERGKTCEKKKDFVFVKVHKAGSTTTACIFQRFGYEHGATFVLPRNHKSDIGWPNLLKMEDLIPSAGGAFNILTDHIVYDRRLTDHLMTPNAVYLTILRHPLDQLKSVFNWFHLPHEYQLEHSHNPIATFLENPEKYQDPYVTSRQHRDPFSLTKNFMSFDLGYPMGLTDDQAAIENFVTQLDKEMFLVLILEHYMESLVLLKRLMCWRIQDILYDLKPKNQRQYAYRTMELPEKYKKKHQEWSNVDYALYNHFNRSLWNKISQQGDDFAREVEHFDKVVQKVSLYCRTVSAPVQGIAPNLTFPRSPWDEGFTVDPFFCTKLKMLWQDWEYVLKKTHKLPSNVSQSVKNTISYHPISTLTPRDLLKVFSITAGPELRPGKVGSYVKSRPLIVYRKPVKRYVPKGIQDANVVYQVKPGFNPKFHHVARWNNQYIVVNRDRPINQSQGAPKENRV
;
A
#
# COMPACT_ATOMS: atom_id res chain seq x y z
N MET A 1 37.89 -66.01 5.31
CA MET A 1 36.41 -66.11 5.40
C MET A 1 35.89 -64.76 5.89
N LYS A 2 34.95 -64.14 5.16
CA LYS A 2 34.18 -62.92 5.51
C LYS A 2 33.43 -63.11 6.84
N PRO A 3 33.07 -62.06 7.62
CA PRO A 3 32.06 -61.01 7.28
C PRO A 3 32.44 -59.60 7.85
N ASN A 4 31.76 -58.46 7.69
CA ASN A 4 30.57 -57.95 7.00
C ASN A 4 30.79 -56.42 6.90
N ILE A 5 30.45 -55.79 5.77
CA ILE A 5 30.35 -54.33 5.59
C ILE A 5 28.87 -54.02 5.32
N PRO A 6 28.34 -52.93 5.89
CA PRO A 6 27.62 -51.99 5.04
C PRO A 6 28.05 -50.53 5.26
N PHE A 7 28.53 -49.96 4.16
CA PHE A 7 28.42 -48.58 3.68
C PHE A 7 27.62 -47.58 4.55
N LEU A 8 28.32 -46.57 5.08
CA LEU A 8 27.76 -45.23 5.30
C LEU A 8 28.07 -44.36 4.07
N ILE A 9 27.02 -43.94 3.36
CA ILE A 9 27.08 -42.88 2.35
C ILE A 9 26.92 -41.55 3.10
N PHE A 10 28.00 -40.79 3.22
CA PHE A 10 27.97 -39.38 3.65
C PHE A 10 27.64 -38.53 2.42
N LEU A 11 26.42 -38.01 2.36
CA LEU A 11 25.99 -37.03 1.36
C LEU A 11 26.38 -35.63 1.86
N LEU A 12 27.29 -35.00 1.14
CA LEU A 12 27.66 -33.59 1.28
C LEU A 12 26.44 -32.71 0.99
N LEU A 13 25.86 -32.10 2.02
CA LEU A 13 25.00 -30.93 1.90
C LEU A 13 25.75 -29.72 2.43
N PHE A 14 26.00 -28.77 1.53
CA PHE A 14 26.53 -27.44 1.82
C PHE A 14 25.68 -26.74 2.87
N THR A 15 26.18 -26.65 4.11
CA THR A 15 25.71 -25.69 5.10
C THR A 15 26.39 -24.35 4.82
N ARG A 16 25.69 -23.44 4.12
CA ARG A 16 26.09 -22.03 4.04
C ARG A 16 25.69 -21.38 5.37
N GLN A 17 26.56 -21.52 6.37
CA GLN A 17 26.39 -20.92 7.68
C GLN A 17 26.58 -19.41 7.56
N GLU A 18 25.63 -18.67 8.10
CA GLU A 18 25.64 -17.21 8.18
C GLU A 18 26.80 -16.75 9.08
N SER A 19 27.76 -16.04 8.49
CA SER A 19 28.76 -15.27 9.22
C SER A 19 28.33 -13.80 9.25
N TRP A 20 27.42 -13.45 10.15
CA TRP A 20 27.09 -12.06 10.48
C TRP A 20 27.10 -11.85 12.00
N LEU A 21 28.19 -12.24 12.67
CA LEU A 21 28.48 -11.80 14.02
C LEU A 21 29.98 -11.53 14.18
N TRP A 22 30.28 -10.29 14.55
CA TRP A 22 31.57 -9.69 14.94
C TRP A 22 32.59 -9.35 13.84
N SER A 23 32.60 -8.07 13.47
CA SER A 23 33.84 -7.30 13.45
C SER A 23 33.63 -5.95 14.15
N SER A 24 34.27 -5.79 15.30
CA SER A 24 34.47 -4.49 15.95
C SER A 24 35.62 -3.77 15.24
N GLU A 25 35.43 -2.45 15.02
CA GLU A 25 36.43 -1.47 14.60
C GLU A 25 37.11 -1.70 13.24
N THR A 26 36.47 -1.18 12.17
CA THR A 26 37.04 -0.28 11.13
C THR A 26 36.29 -0.43 9.79
N GLU A 27 35.12 0.19 9.64
CA GLU A 27 34.55 0.49 8.30
C GLU A 27 34.25 1.98 8.16
N ARG A 28 35.31 2.80 8.28
CA ARG A 28 35.30 4.17 7.75
C ARG A 28 35.56 4.07 6.24
N GLY A 29 34.52 3.87 5.42
CA GLY A 29 34.72 3.86 3.95
C GLY A 29 33.66 3.23 3.04
N LYS A 30 32.56 2.64 3.52
CA LYS A 30 31.48 2.22 2.60
C LYS A 30 30.66 3.44 2.17
N THR A 31 30.81 3.86 0.92
CA THR A 31 29.92 4.83 0.28
C THR A 31 28.51 4.24 0.19
N CYS A 32 27.56 4.86 0.86
CA CYS A 32 26.14 4.48 0.84
C CYS A 32 25.55 4.76 -0.56
N GLU A 33 25.04 3.74 -1.26
CA GLU A 33 24.41 3.90 -2.58
C GLU A 33 22.91 4.23 -2.47
N LYS A 34 22.49 5.33 -3.12
CA LYS A 34 21.08 5.75 -3.16
C LYS A 34 20.18 4.65 -3.75
N LYS A 35 19.32 4.08 -2.91
CA LYS A 35 18.29 3.11 -3.34
C LYS A 35 17.13 3.85 -4.01
N LYS A 36 16.80 3.47 -5.24
CA LYS A 36 15.74 4.12 -6.04
C LYS A 36 14.54 3.23 -6.35
N ASP A 37 14.75 1.91 -6.27
CA ASP A 37 13.76 0.90 -6.60
C ASP A 37 13.20 0.31 -5.32
N PHE A 38 11.89 0.37 -5.14
CA PHE A 38 11.25 -0.15 -3.93
C PHE A 38 9.75 -0.42 -4.11
N VAL A 39 9.24 -1.37 -3.34
CA VAL A 39 7.80 -1.60 -3.16
C VAL A 39 7.41 -1.00 -1.82
N PHE A 40 6.42 -0.12 -1.81
CA PHE A 40 5.76 0.32 -0.59
C PHE A 40 4.39 -0.34 -0.49
N VAL A 41 4.28 -1.35 0.36
CA VAL A 41 3.00 -2.01 0.65
C VAL A 41 2.17 -1.07 1.51
N LYS A 42 1.16 -0.47 0.89
CA LYS A 42 0.35 0.57 1.48
C LYS A 42 -0.74 -0.01 2.39
N VAL A 43 -0.58 0.18 3.70
CA VAL A 43 -1.56 -0.28 4.71
C VAL A 43 -2.65 0.76 4.95
N HIS A 44 -3.91 0.31 5.00
CA HIS A 44 -5.05 1.17 5.24
C HIS A 44 -5.02 1.80 6.63
N LYS A 45 -5.29 3.11 6.65
CA LYS A 45 -5.46 3.93 7.87
C LYS A 45 -4.23 3.99 8.80
N ALA A 46 -3.06 3.62 8.27
CA ALA A 46 -1.76 3.69 8.94
C ALA A 46 -0.91 4.92 8.54
N GLY A 47 -1.51 6.00 8.03
CA GLY A 47 -0.78 7.18 7.54
C GLY A 47 -0.09 6.99 6.19
N SER A 48 -0.33 5.86 5.54
CA SER A 48 0.32 5.40 4.31
C SER A 48 0.11 6.31 3.09
N THR A 49 -0.98 7.08 2.99
CA THR A 49 -1.15 8.08 1.92
C THR A 49 -0.11 9.20 2.00
N THR A 50 0.24 9.65 3.21
CA THR A 50 1.29 10.69 3.39
C THR A 50 2.63 10.13 2.94
N THR A 51 2.97 8.92 3.36
CA THR A 51 4.21 8.23 2.97
C THR A 51 4.26 7.94 1.47
N ALA A 52 3.16 7.51 0.87
CA ALA A 52 3.04 7.32 -0.58
C ALA A 52 3.32 8.63 -1.35
N CYS A 53 2.84 9.78 -0.88
CA CYS A 53 3.15 11.07 -1.52
C CYS A 53 4.65 11.42 -1.48
N ILE A 54 5.36 11.05 -0.40
CA ILE A 54 6.83 11.22 -0.31
C ILE A 54 7.50 10.38 -1.41
N PHE A 55 7.11 9.11 -1.51
CA PHE A 55 7.65 8.17 -2.50
C PHE A 55 7.31 8.52 -3.95
N GLN A 56 6.09 8.98 -4.20
CA GLN A 56 5.65 9.45 -5.52
C GLN A 56 6.46 10.68 -5.96
N ARG A 57 6.70 11.65 -5.06
CA ARG A 57 7.58 12.78 -5.35
C ARG A 57 9.00 12.32 -5.64
N PHE A 58 9.57 11.48 -4.78
CA PHE A 58 10.92 10.96 -4.95
C PHE A 58 11.08 10.27 -6.30
N GLY A 59 10.17 9.34 -6.64
CA GLY A 59 10.23 8.61 -7.90
C GLY A 59 10.05 9.52 -9.12
N TYR A 60 9.14 10.50 -9.05
CA TYR A 60 8.99 11.51 -10.10
C TYR A 60 10.29 12.29 -10.34
N GLU A 61 10.95 12.76 -9.27
CA GLU A 61 12.21 13.52 -9.36
C GLU A 61 13.38 12.68 -9.88
N HIS A 62 13.29 11.36 -9.81
CA HIS A 62 14.31 10.43 -10.28
C HIS A 62 13.91 9.70 -11.57
N GLY A 63 12.81 10.09 -12.23
CA GLY A 63 12.36 9.50 -13.49
C GLY A 63 11.96 8.03 -13.39
N ALA A 64 11.51 7.58 -12.23
CA ALA A 64 11.14 6.21 -11.95
C ALA A 64 9.89 5.77 -12.73
N THR A 65 9.85 4.49 -13.10
CA THR A 65 8.64 3.84 -13.64
C THR A 65 7.80 3.29 -12.49
N PHE A 66 6.49 3.57 -12.52
CA PHE A 66 5.57 3.20 -11.45
C PHE A 66 4.64 2.07 -11.88
N VAL A 67 4.34 1.15 -10.96
CA VAL A 67 3.19 0.26 -11.09
C VAL A 67 1.94 1.13 -10.90
N LEU A 68 1.17 1.34 -11.97
CA LEU A 68 0.04 2.27 -11.99
C LEU A 68 -1.29 1.55 -12.28
N PRO A 69 -2.38 1.90 -11.59
CA PRO A 69 -3.70 1.30 -11.80
C PRO A 69 -4.29 1.65 -13.17
N ARG A 70 -5.00 0.71 -13.80
CA ARG A 70 -5.83 0.97 -14.99
C ARG A 70 -7.18 1.60 -14.65
N ASN A 71 -7.65 1.44 -13.41
CA ASN A 71 -8.79 2.17 -12.89
C ASN A 71 -8.32 3.52 -12.31
N HIS A 72 -9.28 4.39 -11.93
CA HIS A 72 -9.00 5.70 -11.32
C HIS A 72 -9.18 5.62 -9.80
N LYS A 73 -8.52 4.64 -9.18
CA LYS A 73 -8.51 4.41 -7.74
C LYS A 73 -7.07 4.15 -7.32
N SER A 74 -6.74 4.45 -6.07
CA SER A 74 -5.43 4.09 -5.48
C SER A 74 -5.35 2.59 -5.13
N ASP A 75 -5.99 1.73 -5.94
CA ASP A 75 -6.17 0.30 -5.71
C ASP A 75 -5.81 -0.48 -6.97
N ILE A 76 -4.87 -1.42 -6.85
CA ILE A 76 -4.45 -2.32 -7.92
C ILE A 76 -4.84 -3.75 -7.51
N GLY A 77 -5.98 -4.22 -8.02
CA GLY A 77 -6.52 -5.55 -7.73
C GLY A 77 -7.15 -5.72 -6.35
N TRP A 78 -6.85 -4.84 -5.38
CA TRP A 78 -7.43 -4.88 -4.04
C TRP A 78 -8.98 -4.89 -4.09
N PRO A 79 -9.67 -5.73 -3.29
CA PRO A 79 -9.16 -6.56 -2.19
C PRO A 79 -8.69 -7.97 -2.61
N ASN A 80 -8.43 -8.21 -3.90
CA ASN A 80 -7.87 -9.48 -4.37
C ASN A 80 -6.39 -9.32 -4.70
N LEU A 81 -5.73 -10.43 -5.00
CA LEU A 81 -4.40 -10.40 -5.60
C LEU A 81 -4.45 -9.66 -6.94
N LEU A 82 -3.45 -8.81 -7.16
CA LEU A 82 -3.31 -8.04 -8.39
C LEU A 82 -3.17 -8.95 -9.61
N LYS A 83 -3.69 -8.48 -10.75
CA LYS A 83 -3.51 -9.12 -12.05
C LYS A 83 -2.89 -8.14 -13.02
N MET A 84 -2.22 -8.65 -14.06
CA MET A 84 -1.64 -7.81 -15.11
C MET A 84 -2.66 -6.91 -15.82
N GLU A 85 -3.94 -7.30 -15.83
CA GLU A 85 -5.03 -6.50 -16.39
C GLU A 85 -5.43 -5.29 -15.54
N ASP A 86 -5.00 -5.24 -14.28
CA ASP A 86 -5.26 -4.14 -13.33
C ASP A 86 -4.24 -3.00 -13.47
N LEU A 87 -3.11 -3.23 -14.15
CA LEU A 87 -1.98 -2.30 -14.25
C LEU A 87 -1.72 -1.77 -15.67
N ILE A 88 -1.19 -0.55 -15.74
CA ILE A 88 -0.69 0.06 -16.97
C ILE A 88 0.69 -0.53 -17.27
N PRO A 89 0.91 -1.13 -18.46
CA PRO A 89 2.21 -1.72 -18.80
C PRO A 89 3.32 -0.68 -18.90
N SER A 90 4.54 -1.07 -18.55
CA SER A 90 5.77 -0.26 -18.70
C SER A 90 6.48 -0.59 -20.01
N ALA A 91 7.02 0.41 -20.70
CA ALA A 91 7.85 0.21 -21.88
C ALA A 91 9.08 -0.69 -21.61
N GLY A 92 9.63 -0.63 -20.40
CA GLY A 92 10.79 -1.42 -19.99
C GLY A 92 10.46 -2.84 -19.49
N GLY A 93 9.19 -3.21 -19.43
CA GLY A 93 8.74 -4.52 -18.94
C GLY A 93 8.84 -4.73 -17.42
N ALA A 94 9.52 -3.84 -16.70
CA ALA A 94 9.61 -3.82 -15.24
C ALA A 94 9.30 -2.42 -14.68
N PHE A 95 9.13 -2.37 -13.36
CA PHE A 95 8.81 -1.15 -12.61
C PHE A 95 9.83 -0.88 -11.50
N ASN A 96 10.08 0.39 -11.23
CA ASN A 96 10.97 0.82 -10.14
C ASN A 96 10.21 0.98 -8.82
N ILE A 97 8.97 1.51 -8.85
CA ILE A 97 8.23 1.88 -7.64
C ILE A 97 6.78 1.39 -7.67
N LEU A 98 6.32 0.82 -6.56
CA LEU A 98 4.90 0.52 -6.29
C LEU A 98 4.47 1.24 -5.01
N THR A 99 3.40 2.04 -5.07
CA THR A 99 2.89 2.80 -3.90
C THR A 99 1.37 2.75 -3.72
N ASP A 100 0.63 2.09 -4.60
CA ASP A 100 -0.84 1.97 -4.51
C ASP A 100 -1.26 0.74 -3.70
N HIS A 101 -2.52 0.69 -3.26
CA HIS A 101 -3.02 -0.42 -2.46
C HIS A 101 -3.07 -1.72 -3.27
N ILE A 102 -2.43 -2.75 -2.73
CA ILE A 102 -2.48 -4.13 -3.18
C ILE A 102 -2.72 -5.02 -1.96
N VAL A 103 -3.17 -6.25 -2.17
CA VAL A 103 -2.90 -7.32 -1.21
C VAL A 103 -1.47 -7.81 -1.50
N TYR A 104 -0.58 -7.71 -0.53
CA TYR A 104 0.83 -8.06 -0.73
C TYR A 104 1.01 -9.55 -1.02
N ASP A 105 1.78 -9.83 -2.07
CA ASP A 105 2.31 -11.14 -2.38
C ASP A 105 3.70 -10.94 -2.97
N ARG A 106 4.71 -11.44 -2.25
CA ARG A 106 6.12 -11.24 -2.59
C ARG A 106 6.45 -11.74 -3.99
N ARG A 107 5.89 -12.88 -4.41
CA ARG A 107 6.21 -13.48 -5.71
C ARG A 107 5.64 -12.64 -6.84
N LEU A 108 4.38 -12.20 -6.70
CA LEU A 108 3.74 -11.33 -7.68
C LEU A 108 4.52 -10.01 -7.83
N THR A 109 4.91 -9.39 -6.71
CA THR A 109 5.67 -8.13 -6.77
C THR A 109 7.07 -8.33 -7.33
N ASP A 110 7.79 -9.40 -6.99
CA ASP A 110 9.11 -9.69 -7.57
C ASP A 110 9.07 -9.88 -9.09
N HIS A 111 7.96 -10.37 -9.65
CA HIS A 111 7.77 -10.47 -11.10
C HIS A 111 7.49 -9.13 -11.80
N LEU A 112 7.04 -8.10 -11.07
CA LEU A 112 6.76 -6.78 -11.61
C LEU A 112 7.98 -5.85 -11.51
N MET A 113 8.73 -5.98 -10.43
CA MET A 113 9.72 -5.00 -10.03
C MET A 113 11.10 -5.30 -10.63
N THR A 114 11.97 -4.31 -10.62
CA THR A 114 13.39 -4.54 -10.92
C THR A 114 14.04 -5.45 -9.85
N PRO A 115 15.08 -6.25 -10.20
CA PRO A 115 15.61 -7.31 -9.31
C PRO A 115 16.16 -6.88 -7.95
N ASN A 116 16.41 -5.59 -7.73
CA ASN A 116 17.01 -5.06 -6.50
C ASN A 116 16.04 -4.16 -5.70
N ALA A 117 14.74 -4.20 -6.02
CA ALA A 117 13.75 -3.44 -5.30
C ALA A 117 13.68 -3.86 -3.82
N VAL A 118 13.81 -2.88 -2.92
CA VAL A 118 13.63 -3.12 -1.48
C VAL A 118 12.16 -2.99 -1.09
N TYR A 119 11.74 -3.69 -0.04
CA TYR A 119 10.34 -3.71 0.40
C TYR A 119 10.13 -2.87 1.65
N LEU A 120 9.15 -1.98 1.60
CA LEU A 120 8.81 -1.03 2.64
C LEU A 120 7.33 -1.20 2.98
N THR A 121 6.96 -0.97 4.23
CA THR A 121 5.56 -0.81 4.62
C THR A 121 5.45 0.12 5.84
N ILE A 122 4.23 0.42 6.27
CA ILE A 122 3.96 1.22 7.46
C ILE A 122 2.87 0.55 8.29
N LEU A 123 3.11 0.47 9.60
CA LEU A 123 2.13 0.01 10.56
C LEU A 123 1.71 1.15 11.48
N ARG A 124 0.60 0.93 12.17
CA ARG A 124 0.05 1.81 13.19
C ARG A 124 -0.41 0.97 14.36
N HIS A 125 -0.44 1.54 15.56
CA HIS A 125 -1.01 0.85 16.70
C HIS A 125 -2.45 0.36 16.37
N PRO A 126 -2.78 -0.94 16.52
CA PRO A 126 -4.02 -1.49 15.96
C PRO A 126 -5.29 -0.80 16.47
N LEU A 127 -5.35 -0.40 17.74
CA LEU A 127 -6.53 0.29 18.28
C LEU A 127 -6.72 1.70 17.69
N ASP A 128 -5.62 2.39 17.42
CA ASP A 128 -5.66 3.72 16.79
C ASP A 128 -5.95 3.63 15.30
N GLN A 129 -5.54 2.53 14.67
CA GLN A 129 -5.98 2.16 13.33
C GLN A 129 -7.49 1.91 13.30
N LEU A 130 -8.05 1.11 14.22
CA LEU A 130 -9.49 0.87 14.36
C LEU A 130 -10.27 2.19 14.50
N LYS A 131 -9.84 3.09 15.39
CA LYS A 131 -10.44 4.43 15.53
C LYS A 131 -10.51 5.17 14.19
N SER A 132 -9.43 5.09 13.42
CA SER A 132 -9.37 5.73 12.11
C SER A 132 -10.19 5.03 11.03
N VAL A 133 -10.35 3.71 11.10
CA VAL A 133 -11.25 2.92 10.25
C VAL A 133 -12.70 3.33 10.53
N PHE A 134 -13.11 3.33 11.80
CA PHE A 134 -14.45 3.69 12.25
C PHE A 134 -14.89 5.03 11.66
N ASN A 135 -14.03 6.04 11.74
CA ASN A 135 -14.31 7.36 11.20
C ASN A 135 -14.29 7.40 9.67
N TRP A 136 -13.36 6.71 9.03
CA TRP A 136 -13.20 6.80 7.58
C TRP A 136 -14.28 6.04 6.80
N PHE A 137 -14.64 4.85 7.28
CA PHE A 137 -15.64 3.99 6.64
C PHE A 137 -17.03 4.16 7.26
N HIS A 138 -17.23 5.19 8.10
CA HIS A 138 -18.52 5.51 8.70
C HIS A 138 -19.16 4.33 9.47
N LEU A 139 -18.33 3.49 10.10
CA LEU A 139 -18.81 2.29 10.80
C LEU A 139 -19.82 2.58 11.92
N PRO A 140 -19.76 3.72 12.66
CA PRO A 140 -20.83 4.04 13.59
C PRO A 140 -22.22 4.10 12.94
N HIS A 141 -22.32 4.58 11.70
CA HIS A 141 -23.57 4.57 10.95
C HIS A 141 -23.94 3.15 10.53
N GLU A 142 -23.02 2.44 9.86
CA GLU A 142 -23.25 1.08 9.33
C GLU A 142 -23.66 0.09 10.42
N TYR A 143 -23.12 0.26 11.63
CA TYR A 143 -23.38 -0.61 12.78
C TYR A 143 -24.48 -0.09 13.71
N GLN A 144 -25.16 1.00 13.34
CA GLN A 144 -26.24 1.63 14.14
C GLN A 144 -25.78 2.01 15.56
N LEU A 145 -24.57 2.57 15.64
CA LEU A 145 -23.88 3.01 16.87
C LEU A 145 -23.81 4.54 16.99
N GLU A 146 -24.48 5.31 16.11
CA GLU A 146 -24.40 6.78 16.10
C GLU A 146 -24.90 7.43 17.39
N HIS A 147 -25.82 6.77 18.09
CA HIS A 147 -26.34 7.22 19.39
C HIS A 147 -25.51 6.73 20.58
N SER A 148 -24.47 5.93 20.35
CA SER A 148 -23.55 5.52 21.41
C SER A 148 -22.64 6.69 21.79
N HIS A 149 -22.50 6.93 23.10
CA HIS A 149 -21.52 7.88 23.62
C HIS A 149 -20.08 7.48 23.25
N ASN A 150 -19.81 6.18 23.16
CA ASN A 150 -18.53 5.64 22.72
C ASN A 150 -18.77 4.45 21.76
N PRO A 151 -18.89 4.70 20.44
CA PRO A 151 -19.23 3.66 19.47
C PRO A 151 -18.17 2.55 19.41
N ILE A 152 -16.91 2.85 19.72
CA ILE A 152 -15.85 1.83 19.74
C ILE A 152 -16.00 0.92 20.95
N ALA A 153 -16.24 1.46 22.14
CA ALA A 153 -16.50 0.66 23.32
C ALA A 153 -17.74 -0.23 23.15
N THR A 154 -18.82 0.32 22.58
CA THR A 154 -20.04 -0.45 22.28
C THR A 154 -19.79 -1.56 21.26
N PHE A 155 -19.06 -1.28 20.19
CA PHE A 155 -18.64 -2.32 19.24
C PHE A 155 -17.85 -3.43 19.93
N LEU A 156 -16.86 -3.07 20.75
CA LEU A 156 -15.99 -4.01 21.45
C LEU A 156 -16.72 -4.79 22.54
N GLU A 157 -17.97 -4.47 22.91
CA GLU A 157 -18.71 -5.36 23.81
C GLU A 157 -18.99 -6.72 23.18
N ASN A 158 -19.30 -6.73 21.89
CA ASN A 158 -19.54 -7.94 21.10
C ASN A 158 -19.19 -7.69 19.62
N PRO A 159 -17.89 -7.73 19.25
CA PRO A 159 -17.46 -7.40 17.89
C PRO A 159 -17.96 -8.40 16.84
N GLU A 160 -18.16 -9.66 17.22
CA GLU A 160 -18.69 -10.72 16.35
C GLU A 160 -20.09 -10.42 15.81
N LYS A 161 -20.92 -9.69 16.58
CA LYS A 161 -22.26 -9.25 16.15
C LYS A 161 -22.23 -8.45 14.85
N TYR A 162 -21.14 -7.71 14.61
CA TYR A 162 -20.99 -6.79 13.48
C TYR A 162 -20.18 -7.38 12.33
N GLN A 163 -19.69 -8.61 12.49
CA GLN A 163 -19.05 -9.33 11.41
C GLN A 163 -20.14 -9.73 10.42
N ASP A 164 -20.08 -9.20 9.19
CA ASP A 164 -20.87 -9.77 8.10
C ASP A 164 -20.36 -11.22 7.92
N PRO A 165 -21.19 -12.25 8.13
CA PRO A 165 -20.76 -13.60 7.83
C PRO A 165 -20.42 -13.62 6.35
N TYR A 166 -19.17 -13.93 6.02
CA TYR A 166 -18.61 -13.99 4.64
C TYR A 166 -19.46 -14.82 3.65
N VAL A 167 -20.53 -15.46 4.10
CA VAL A 167 -21.37 -16.44 3.42
C VAL A 167 -22.87 -16.04 3.37
N THR A 168 -23.37 -15.09 4.18
CA THR A 168 -24.84 -14.84 4.27
C THR A 168 -25.36 -13.74 3.37
N SER A 169 -24.51 -12.85 2.87
CA SER A 169 -24.92 -11.76 2.00
C SER A 169 -24.62 -12.07 0.53
N ARG A 170 -25.66 -12.12 -0.33
CA ARG A 170 -25.45 -12.09 -1.80
C ARG A 170 -24.82 -10.76 -2.27
N GLN A 171 -24.74 -9.77 -1.41
CA GLN A 171 -24.40 -8.38 -1.71
C GLN A 171 -23.02 -7.96 -1.19
N HIS A 172 -22.43 -8.66 -0.21
CA HIS A 172 -21.11 -8.37 0.35
C HIS A 172 -20.26 -9.66 0.42
N ARG A 173 -19.27 -9.78 -0.46
CA ARG A 173 -18.35 -10.92 -0.59
C ARG A 173 -16.90 -10.48 -0.46
N ASP A 174 -16.66 -9.44 0.32
CA ASP A 174 -15.32 -8.89 0.43
C ASP A 174 -14.46 -9.83 1.29
N PRO A 175 -13.28 -10.25 0.82
CA PRO A 175 -12.43 -11.23 1.49
C PRO A 175 -11.63 -10.59 2.64
N PHE A 176 -12.21 -9.64 3.37
CA PHE A 176 -11.55 -8.94 4.47
C PHE A 176 -12.57 -8.46 5.51
N SER A 177 -12.07 -8.09 6.68
CA SER A 177 -12.83 -7.33 7.68
C SER A 177 -12.17 -5.98 7.88
N LEU A 178 -12.97 -4.92 7.92
CA LEU A 178 -12.47 -3.58 8.24
C LEU A 178 -12.01 -3.48 9.71
N THR A 179 -12.52 -4.34 10.58
CA THR A 179 -12.29 -4.26 12.04
C THR A 179 -11.43 -5.37 12.59
N LYS A 180 -11.18 -6.45 11.83
CA LYS A 180 -10.41 -7.63 12.25
C LYS A 180 -9.19 -7.81 11.36
N ASN A 181 -8.00 -7.63 11.93
CA ASN A 181 -6.70 -7.88 11.28
C ASN A 181 -6.55 -7.17 9.91
N PHE A 182 -6.97 -5.91 9.85
CA PHE A 182 -7.07 -5.20 8.58
C PHE A 182 -5.69 -4.84 8.00
N MET A 183 -4.70 -4.54 8.86
CA MET A 183 -3.32 -4.31 8.37
C MET A 183 -2.70 -5.60 7.85
N SER A 184 -2.91 -6.71 8.55
CA SER A 184 -2.44 -8.04 8.16
C SER A 184 -3.02 -8.47 6.83
N PHE A 185 -4.29 -8.13 6.55
CA PHE A 185 -4.91 -8.39 5.26
C PHE A 185 -4.20 -7.66 4.11
N ASP A 186 -3.91 -6.37 4.26
CA ASP A 186 -3.13 -5.63 3.25
C ASP A 186 -1.74 -6.25 3.04
N LEU A 187 -1.15 -6.81 4.10
CA LEU A 187 0.14 -7.51 4.09
C LEU A 187 0.04 -8.98 3.64
N GLY A 188 -1.11 -9.44 3.18
CA GLY A 188 -1.28 -10.77 2.59
C GLY A 188 -1.52 -11.92 3.56
N TYR A 189 -1.85 -11.64 4.83
CA TYR A 189 -2.25 -12.69 5.77
C TYR A 189 -3.57 -13.33 5.30
N PRO A 190 -3.65 -14.66 5.19
CA PRO A 190 -4.87 -15.29 4.73
C PRO A 190 -5.96 -15.25 5.80
N MET A 191 -7.19 -15.17 5.31
CA MET A 191 -8.36 -15.31 6.16
C MET A 191 -8.45 -16.70 6.81
N GLY A 192 -9.04 -16.74 8.01
CA GLY A 192 -9.38 -17.98 8.70
C GLY A 192 -8.27 -18.59 9.55
N LEU A 193 -7.05 -18.04 9.49
CA LEU A 193 -5.93 -18.46 10.35
C LEU A 193 -5.71 -17.49 11.51
N THR A 194 -6.72 -16.69 11.86
CA THR A 194 -6.57 -15.69 12.93
C THR A 194 -6.26 -16.33 14.28
N ASP A 195 -6.78 -17.52 14.56
CA ASP A 195 -6.60 -18.17 15.87
C ASP A 195 -5.46 -19.22 15.86
N ASP A 196 -4.71 -19.31 14.75
CA ASP A 196 -3.55 -20.19 14.62
C ASP A 196 -2.27 -19.43 14.97
N GLN A 197 -1.79 -19.64 16.19
CA GLN A 197 -0.59 -18.99 16.72
C GLN A 197 0.67 -19.29 15.88
N ALA A 198 0.81 -20.51 15.36
CA ALA A 198 1.95 -20.89 14.54
C ALA A 198 1.90 -20.17 13.18
N ALA A 199 0.71 -20.02 12.59
CA ALA A 199 0.53 -19.23 11.37
C ALA A 199 0.89 -17.76 11.57
N ILE A 200 0.51 -17.16 12.72
CA ILE A 200 0.86 -15.78 13.07
C ILE A 200 2.38 -15.62 13.17
N GLU A 201 3.06 -16.47 13.94
CA GLU A 201 4.51 -16.40 14.15
C GLU A 201 5.29 -16.59 12.85
N ASN A 202 4.87 -17.54 12.02
CA ASN A 202 5.46 -17.76 10.71
C ASN A 202 5.29 -16.55 9.80
N PHE A 203 4.11 -15.92 9.80
CA PHE A 203 3.86 -14.73 9.00
C PHE A 203 4.70 -13.53 9.45
N VAL A 204 4.77 -13.26 10.75
CA VAL A 204 5.62 -12.19 11.31
C VAL A 204 7.09 -12.42 10.93
N THR A 205 7.57 -13.66 11.11
CA THR A 205 8.95 -14.03 10.77
C THR A 205 9.24 -13.91 9.28
N GLN A 206 8.29 -14.28 8.42
CA GLN A 206 8.41 -14.13 6.98
C GLN A 206 8.52 -12.65 6.60
N LEU A 207 7.61 -11.80 7.10
CA LEU A 207 7.66 -10.36 6.80
C LEU A 207 8.94 -9.71 7.32
N ASP A 208 9.46 -10.11 8.47
CA ASP A 208 10.71 -9.56 9.02
C ASP A 208 11.91 -9.84 8.11
N LYS A 209 11.91 -10.98 7.42
CA LYS A 209 12.92 -11.33 6.41
C LYS A 209 12.74 -10.59 5.09
N GLU A 210 11.49 -10.34 4.71
CA GLU A 210 11.15 -9.77 3.40
C GLU A 210 11.21 -8.24 3.38
N MET A 211 10.82 -7.59 4.49
CA MET A 211 10.71 -6.14 4.60
C MET A 211 12.07 -5.52 4.96
N PHE A 212 12.54 -4.63 4.10
CA PHE A 212 13.75 -3.84 4.35
C PHE A 212 13.56 -2.88 5.54
N LEU A 213 12.41 -2.22 5.59
CA LEU A 213 12.02 -1.35 6.70
C LEU A 213 10.49 -1.31 6.85
N VAL A 214 10.02 -1.48 8.09
CA VAL A 214 8.64 -1.21 8.50
C VAL A 214 8.61 0.08 9.29
N LEU A 215 7.93 1.10 8.75
CA LEU A 215 7.72 2.37 9.46
C LEU A 215 6.63 2.18 10.53
N ILE A 216 6.74 2.91 11.64
CA ILE A 216 5.73 2.96 12.70
C ILE A 216 5.15 4.37 12.77
N LEU A 217 3.85 4.51 12.58
CA LEU A 217 3.19 5.82 12.52
C LEU A 217 3.32 6.61 13.82
N GLU A 218 3.34 5.93 14.97
CA GLU A 218 3.53 6.53 16.29
C GLU A 218 4.94 7.12 16.46
N HIS A 219 5.91 6.67 15.66
CA HIS A 219 7.30 7.12 15.63
C HIS A 219 7.66 7.58 14.20
N TYR A 220 6.78 8.39 13.59
CA TYR A 220 6.87 8.69 12.16
C TYR A 220 8.12 9.48 11.78
N MET A 221 8.56 10.41 12.63
CA MET A 221 9.76 11.21 12.36
C MET A 221 11.02 10.34 12.43
N GLU A 222 11.13 9.52 13.47
CA GLU A 222 12.20 8.53 13.63
C GLU A 222 12.19 7.53 12.46
N SER A 223 11.01 7.05 12.07
CA SER A 223 10.85 6.14 10.92
C SER A 223 11.35 6.76 9.62
N LEU A 224 11.05 8.05 9.36
CA LEU A 224 11.50 8.75 8.17
C LEU A 224 13.01 9.04 8.18
N VAL A 225 13.58 9.40 9.32
CA VAL A 225 15.03 9.59 9.46
C VAL A 225 15.79 8.27 9.28
N LEU A 226 15.27 7.17 9.85
CA LEU A 226 15.85 5.85 9.62
C LEU A 226 15.74 5.44 8.15
N LEU A 227 14.58 5.65 7.51
CA LEU A 227 14.41 5.45 6.07
C LEU A 227 15.46 6.23 5.29
N LYS A 228 15.69 7.50 5.61
CA LYS A 228 16.70 8.34 4.95
C LYS A 228 18.09 7.71 5.05
N ARG A 229 18.54 7.33 6.26
CA ARG A 229 19.86 6.72 6.46
C ARG A 229 19.98 5.41 5.67
N LEU A 230 19.00 4.51 5.78
CA LEU A 230 19.04 3.19 5.15
C LEU A 230 18.93 3.23 3.62
N MET A 231 18.23 4.22 3.06
CA MET A 231 18.05 4.39 1.62
C MET A 231 19.14 5.28 0.99
N CYS A 232 20.04 5.85 1.79
CA CYS A 232 21.02 6.86 1.39
C CYS A 232 20.34 8.08 0.70
N TRP A 233 19.23 8.53 1.28
CA TRP A 233 18.46 9.67 0.80
C TRP A 233 18.91 10.96 1.49
N ARG A 234 18.50 12.09 0.92
CA ARG A 234 18.67 13.42 1.54
C ARG A 234 17.47 13.78 2.39
N ILE A 235 17.62 14.75 3.29
CA ILE A 235 16.50 15.31 4.06
C ILE A 235 15.38 15.78 3.11
N GLN A 236 15.75 16.44 2.01
CA GLN A 236 14.81 16.93 1.02
C GLN A 236 13.91 15.82 0.43
N ASP A 237 14.44 14.60 0.30
CA ASP A 237 13.76 13.46 -0.30
C ASP A 237 12.60 12.97 0.60
N ILE A 238 12.72 13.08 1.93
CA ILE A 238 11.74 12.60 2.93
C ILE A 238 10.77 13.69 3.45
N LEU A 239 10.85 14.93 2.95
CA LEU A 239 9.97 16.03 3.40
C LEU A 239 8.50 15.76 3.06
N TYR A 240 7.60 16.11 3.97
CA TYR A 240 6.16 16.02 3.75
C TYR A 240 5.45 17.28 4.27
N ASP A 241 4.24 17.52 3.77
CA ASP A 241 3.42 18.61 4.30
C ASP A 241 2.83 18.22 5.66
N LEU A 242 3.09 19.03 6.69
CA LEU A 242 2.44 18.88 8.00
C LEU A 242 0.95 19.18 7.95
N LYS A 243 0.47 19.94 6.94
CA LYS A 243 -0.97 20.10 6.75
C LYS A 243 -1.55 18.72 6.46
N PRO A 244 -2.34 18.16 7.38
CA PRO A 244 -2.74 16.79 7.21
C PRO A 244 -3.82 16.72 6.13
N LYS A 245 -3.54 15.97 5.06
CA LYS A 245 -4.46 15.79 3.93
C LYS A 245 -5.75 15.08 4.35
N ASN A 246 -5.75 14.38 5.50
CA ASN A 246 -6.88 13.59 6.03
C ASN A 246 -7.01 13.57 7.57
N GLN A 247 -6.44 14.52 8.33
CA GLN A 247 -6.72 14.57 9.77
C GLN A 247 -8.09 15.21 10.00
N ARG A 248 -9.10 14.35 10.10
CA ARG A 248 -10.41 14.73 10.62
C ARG A 248 -10.35 14.69 12.16
N GLN A 249 -10.91 15.71 12.80
CA GLN A 249 -11.26 15.61 14.22
C GLN A 249 -12.58 14.86 14.31
N TYR A 250 -12.66 13.87 15.19
CA TYR A 250 -13.86 13.08 15.47
C TYR A 250 -13.85 12.68 16.94
N ALA A 251 -15.05 12.59 17.53
CA ALA A 251 -15.23 12.55 18.99
C ALA A 251 -14.39 11.46 19.67
N TYR A 252 -14.32 10.27 19.08
CA TYR A 252 -13.63 9.11 19.65
C TYR A 252 -12.15 8.97 19.25
N ARG A 253 -11.56 9.96 18.58
CA ARG A 253 -10.13 9.93 18.21
C ARG A 253 -9.24 9.89 19.44
N THR A 254 -9.48 10.80 20.37
CA THR A 254 -8.68 10.99 21.60
C THR A 254 -9.32 10.36 22.83
N MET A 255 -10.50 9.73 22.68
CA MET A 255 -11.13 9.01 23.79
C MET A 255 -10.24 7.86 24.24
N GLU A 256 -9.92 7.85 25.52
CA GLU A 256 -9.27 6.72 26.16
C GLU A 256 -10.29 5.61 26.40
N LEU A 257 -9.89 4.38 26.09
CA LEU A 257 -10.70 3.20 26.31
C LEU A 257 -10.28 2.52 27.61
N PRO A 258 -11.23 2.11 28.47
CA PRO A 258 -10.95 1.24 29.60
C PRO A 258 -10.17 -0.02 29.19
N GLU A 259 -9.30 -0.51 30.08
CA GLU A 259 -8.39 -1.63 29.81
C GLU A 259 -9.12 -2.90 29.33
N LYS A 260 -10.34 -3.13 29.84
CA LYS A 260 -11.18 -4.25 29.39
C LYS A 260 -11.42 -4.25 27.87
N TYR A 261 -11.61 -3.08 27.26
CA TYR A 261 -11.85 -2.97 25.82
C TYR A 261 -10.56 -3.04 25.01
N LYS A 262 -9.45 -2.52 25.56
CA LYS A 262 -8.11 -2.68 24.95
C LYS A 262 -7.78 -4.16 24.80
N LYS A 263 -8.01 -4.98 25.83
CA LYS A 263 -7.83 -6.45 25.79
C LYS A 263 -8.76 -7.14 24.80
N LYS A 264 -10.06 -6.82 24.80
CA LYS A 264 -11.00 -7.37 23.79
C LYS A 264 -10.55 -7.06 22.36
N HIS A 265 -10.02 -5.86 22.11
CA HIS A 265 -9.49 -5.53 20.79
C HIS A 265 -8.19 -6.30 20.45
N GLN A 266 -7.32 -6.53 21.44
CA GLN A 266 -6.13 -7.36 21.27
C GLN A 266 -6.48 -8.79 20.87
N GLU A 267 -7.49 -9.37 21.49
CA GLU A 267 -8.01 -10.70 21.12
C GLU A 267 -8.64 -10.67 19.72
N TRP A 268 -9.46 -9.65 19.43
CA TRP A 268 -10.14 -9.51 18.15
C TRP A 268 -9.19 -9.34 16.96
N SER A 269 -8.10 -8.58 17.14
CA SER A 269 -7.15 -8.21 16.08
C SER A 269 -5.72 -8.67 16.40
N ASN A 270 -5.60 -9.87 16.95
CA ASN A 270 -4.35 -10.45 17.46
C ASN A 270 -3.18 -10.47 16.46
N VAL A 271 -3.42 -10.74 15.16
CA VAL A 271 -2.38 -10.75 14.12
C VAL A 271 -1.78 -9.36 13.95
N ASP A 272 -2.62 -8.32 13.88
CA ASP A 272 -2.17 -6.92 13.78
C ASP A 272 -1.37 -6.50 15.02
N TYR A 273 -1.73 -6.98 16.21
CA TYR A 273 -0.94 -6.74 17.42
C TYR A 273 0.40 -7.46 17.40
N ALA A 274 0.46 -8.71 16.91
CA ALA A 274 1.70 -9.44 16.76
C ALA A 274 2.67 -8.71 15.81
N LEU A 275 2.17 -8.25 14.65
CA LEU A 275 2.93 -7.43 13.71
C LEU A 275 3.43 -6.14 14.35
N TYR A 276 2.53 -5.35 14.94
CA TYR A 276 2.88 -4.05 15.51
C TYR A 276 3.94 -4.19 16.61
N ASN A 277 3.75 -5.12 17.54
CA ASN A 277 4.67 -5.34 18.65
C ASN A 277 6.06 -5.78 18.16
N HIS A 278 6.11 -6.67 17.17
CA HIS A 278 7.38 -7.12 16.57
C HIS A 278 8.09 -5.97 15.86
N PHE A 279 7.41 -5.30 14.93
CA PHE A 279 8.05 -4.27 14.11
C PHE A 279 8.34 -2.98 14.85
N ASN A 280 7.62 -2.67 15.93
CA ASN A 280 7.99 -1.58 16.82
C ASN A 280 9.34 -1.87 17.52
N ARG A 281 9.54 -3.10 18.02
CA ARG A 281 10.85 -3.51 18.56
C ARG A 281 11.93 -3.52 17.47
N SER A 282 11.62 -4.04 16.29
CA SER A 282 12.54 -4.06 15.14
C SER A 282 12.99 -2.64 14.73
N LEU A 283 12.06 -1.67 14.71
CA LEU A 283 12.35 -0.26 14.45
C LEU A 283 13.36 0.28 15.46
N TRP A 284 13.07 0.15 16.76
CA TRP A 284 13.95 0.66 17.82
C TRP A 284 15.31 -0.04 17.85
N ASN A 285 15.35 -1.33 17.55
CA ASN A 285 16.61 -2.05 17.38
C ASN A 285 17.45 -1.46 16.23
N LYS A 286 16.84 -1.20 15.06
CA LYS A 286 17.54 -0.55 13.93
C LYS A 286 17.99 0.86 14.26
N ILE A 287 17.19 1.63 15.00
CA ILE A 287 17.53 2.99 15.47
C ILE A 287 18.74 2.95 16.41
N SER A 288 18.79 2.01 17.36
CA SER A 288 19.91 1.87 18.30
C SER A 288 21.26 1.62 17.61
N GLN A 289 21.22 1.11 16.37
CA GLN A 289 22.40 0.85 15.54
C GLN A 289 22.83 2.06 14.68
N GLN A 290 22.09 3.17 14.71
CA GLN A 290 22.40 4.35 13.89
C GLN A 290 23.41 5.29 14.56
N GLY A 291 23.73 5.12 15.84
CA GLY A 291 24.63 5.99 16.60
C GLY A 291 23.92 7.12 17.34
N ASP A 292 24.64 7.72 18.29
CA ASP A 292 24.09 8.65 19.28
C ASP A 292 23.64 10.01 18.71
N ASP A 293 23.97 10.28 17.46
CA ASP A 293 23.55 11.50 16.76
C ASP A 293 22.13 11.40 16.17
N PHE A 294 21.54 10.19 16.12
CA PHE A 294 20.24 9.95 15.50
C PHE A 294 19.11 10.81 16.10
N ALA A 295 19.02 10.89 17.42
CA ALA A 295 18.00 11.71 18.09
C ALA A 295 18.13 13.20 17.72
N ARG A 296 19.37 13.71 17.61
CA ARG A 296 19.63 15.08 17.18
C ARG A 296 19.30 15.29 15.69
N GLU A 297 19.48 14.27 14.84
CA GLU A 297 19.01 14.31 13.45
C GLU A 297 17.48 14.40 13.39
N VAL A 298 16.76 13.64 14.23
CA VAL A 298 15.30 13.69 14.30
C VAL A 298 14.81 15.08 14.72
N GLU A 299 15.41 15.68 15.75
CA GLU A 299 15.10 17.07 16.14
C GLU A 299 15.41 18.08 15.03
N HIS A 300 16.51 17.89 14.31
CA HIS A 300 16.87 18.72 13.16
C HIS A 300 15.84 18.57 12.05
N PHE A 301 15.46 17.33 11.71
CA PHE A 301 14.47 17.02 10.70
C PHE A 301 13.11 17.64 11.03
N ASP A 302 12.64 17.55 12.27
CA ASP A 302 11.41 18.19 12.72
C ASP A 302 11.44 19.72 12.46
N LYS A 303 12.51 20.40 12.89
CA LYS A 303 12.70 21.84 12.64
C LYS A 303 12.66 22.17 11.15
N VAL A 304 13.27 21.34 10.30
CA VAL A 304 13.25 21.50 8.85
C VAL A 304 11.83 21.33 8.31
N VAL A 305 11.13 20.25 8.66
CA VAL A 305 9.76 19.95 8.22
C VAL A 305 8.80 21.07 8.61
N GLN A 306 8.90 21.59 9.83
CA GLN A 306 8.09 22.72 10.30
C GLN A 306 8.33 23.98 9.47
N LYS A 307 9.60 24.34 9.23
CA LYS A 307 9.97 25.51 8.41
C LYS A 307 9.49 25.36 6.97
N VAL A 308 9.69 24.19 6.36
CA VAL A 308 9.26 23.91 4.98
C VAL A 308 7.74 23.97 4.87
N SER A 309 7.01 23.31 5.78
CA SER A 309 5.54 23.35 5.73
C SER A 309 5.01 24.77 5.96
N LEU A 310 5.61 25.56 6.86
CA LEU A 310 5.24 26.97 7.05
C LEU A 310 5.48 27.80 5.78
N TYR A 311 6.69 27.70 5.20
CA TYR A 311 7.02 28.38 3.95
C TYR A 311 6.07 27.99 2.82
N CYS A 312 5.82 26.70 2.65
CA CYS A 312 4.90 26.24 1.62
C CYS A 312 3.47 26.71 1.89
N ARG A 313 3.02 26.93 3.14
CA ARG A 313 1.69 27.52 3.39
C ARG A 313 1.59 28.97 2.92
N THR A 314 2.64 29.76 3.07
CA THR A 314 2.62 31.20 2.74
C THR A 314 2.91 31.46 1.26
N VAL A 315 3.68 30.58 0.62
CA VAL A 315 4.05 30.73 -0.78
C VAL A 315 3.02 30.08 -1.70
N SER A 316 2.37 30.91 -2.50
CA SER A 316 1.71 30.51 -3.74
C SER A 316 2.68 30.78 -4.87
N ALA A 317 3.03 29.78 -5.70
CA ALA A 317 4.02 29.99 -6.75
C ALA A 317 3.67 31.24 -7.60
N PRO A 318 4.56 32.24 -7.69
CA PRO A 318 4.15 33.58 -8.12
C PRO A 318 3.97 33.63 -9.63
N VAL A 319 2.94 34.38 -10.06
CA VAL A 319 2.78 34.77 -11.47
C VAL A 319 3.60 36.04 -11.79
N GLN A 320 4.01 36.81 -10.77
CA GLN A 320 4.94 37.93 -10.86
C GLN A 320 5.46 38.25 -9.45
N GLY A 321 6.78 38.24 -9.26
CA GLY A 321 7.46 38.49 -7.98
C GLY A 321 7.97 37.20 -7.31
N ILE A 322 9.27 36.91 -7.43
CA ILE A 322 9.92 35.69 -6.92
C ILE A 322 9.74 35.63 -5.40
N ALA A 323 8.84 34.78 -4.90
CA ALA A 323 8.87 34.43 -3.48
C ALA A 323 10.28 33.87 -3.20
N PRO A 324 11.01 34.41 -2.22
CA PRO A 324 12.39 34.04 -2.01
C PRO A 324 12.48 32.55 -1.70
N ASN A 325 13.50 31.89 -2.22
CA ASN A 325 13.73 30.49 -1.93
C ASN A 325 14.08 30.31 -0.44
N LEU A 326 13.55 29.26 0.18
CA LEU A 326 13.95 28.87 1.52
C LEU A 326 15.21 28.02 1.44
N THR A 327 16.32 28.50 1.99
CA THR A 327 17.63 27.82 1.92
C THR A 327 18.00 27.23 3.28
N PHE A 328 18.46 25.99 3.26
CA PHE A 328 19.04 25.29 4.41
C PHE A 328 20.54 25.08 4.16
N PRO A 329 21.43 25.64 5.00
CA PRO A 329 22.86 25.42 4.86
C PRO A 329 23.22 23.97 5.19
N ARG A 330 24.45 23.57 4.85
CA ARG A 330 25.03 22.28 5.24
C ARG A 330 24.89 22.06 6.75
N SER A 331 24.50 20.86 7.12
CA SER A 331 24.44 20.38 8.51
C SER A 331 25.26 19.08 8.64
N PRO A 332 25.43 18.53 9.85
CA PRO A 332 26.04 17.21 10.02
C PRO A 332 25.29 16.08 9.29
N TRP A 333 24.01 16.28 8.94
CA TRP A 333 23.12 15.24 8.41
C TRP A 333 22.71 15.44 6.95
N ASP A 334 23.03 16.58 6.35
CA ASP A 334 22.70 16.90 4.96
C ASP A 334 23.65 17.96 4.37
N GLU A 335 23.91 17.90 3.06
CA GLU A 335 24.80 18.82 2.34
C GLU A 335 24.23 20.25 2.20
N GLY A 336 22.97 20.44 2.59
CA GLY A 336 22.24 21.68 2.39
C GLY A 336 21.42 21.64 1.09
N PHE A 337 20.30 22.36 1.10
CA PHE A 337 19.36 22.34 -0.01
C PHE A 337 18.46 23.56 0.00
N THR A 338 17.78 23.77 -1.12
CA THR A 338 16.87 24.89 -1.33
C THR A 338 15.47 24.38 -1.63
N VAL A 339 14.47 25.02 -1.02
CA VAL A 339 13.05 24.81 -1.27
C VAL A 339 12.53 26.03 -2.01
N ASP A 340 12.14 25.82 -3.26
CA ASP A 340 11.54 26.83 -4.11
C ASP A 340 10.00 26.70 -4.14
N PRO A 341 9.28 27.64 -4.77
CA PRO A 341 7.83 27.56 -4.87
C PRO A 341 7.31 26.34 -5.65
N PHE A 342 8.10 25.77 -6.57
CA PHE A 342 7.72 24.57 -7.35
C PHE A 342 7.77 23.31 -6.49
N PHE A 343 8.76 23.19 -5.62
CA PHE A 343 8.83 22.16 -4.59
C PHE A 343 7.56 22.20 -3.72
N CYS A 344 7.10 23.38 -3.32
CA CYS A 344 5.87 23.53 -2.55
C CYS A 344 4.62 23.08 -3.31
N THR A 345 4.54 23.29 -4.62
CA THR A 345 3.45 22.73 -5.44
C THR A 345 3.45 21.20 -5.35
N LYS A 346 4.60 20.55 -5.55
CA LYS A 346 4.73 19.08 -5.47
C LYS A 346 4.47 18.54 -4.06
N LEU A 347 4.95 19.22 -3.01
CA LEU A 347 4.74 18.83 -1.61
C LEU A 347 3.24 18.76 -1.24
N LYS A 348 2.45 19.71 -1.76
CA LYS A 348 1.01 19.84 -1.49
C LYS A 348 0.13 18.87 -2.29
N MET A 349 0.62 18.33 -3.41
CA MET A 349 -0.15 17.42 -4.28
C MET A 349 -0.81 16.28 -3.52
N LEU A 350 -2.10 16.08 -3.73
CA LEU A 350 -2.84 14.92 -3.22
C LEU A 350 -2.49 13.65 -4.00
N TRP A 351 -2.94 12.50 -3.52
CA TRP A 351 -2.67 11.23 -4.19
C TRP A 351 -3.27 11.18 -5.61
N GLN A 352 -4.43 11.83 -5.85
CA GLN A 352 -5.03 11.93 -7.18
C GLN A 352 -4.19 12.76 -8.13
N ASP A 353 -3.56 13.83 -7.61
CA ASP A 353 -2.69 14.70 -8.41
C ASP A 353 -1.42 13.93 -8.81
N TRP A 354 -0.85 13.13 -7.89
CA TRP A 354 0.28 12.25 -8.20
C TRP A 354 -0.10 11.16 -9.20
N GLU A 355 -1.22 10.46 -9.01
CA GLU A 355 -1.72 9.47 -9.97
C GLU A 355 -1.83 10.08 -11.37
N TYR A 356 -2.40 11.28 -11.46
CA TYR A 356 -2.52 12.01 -12.72
C TYR A 356 -1.16 12.30 -13.37
N VAL A 357 -0.23 12.91 -12.62
CA VAL A 357 1.09 13.28 -13.13
C VAL A 357 1.88 12.05 -13.56
N LEU A 358 1.91 11.01 -12.73
CA LEU A 358 2.64 9.77 -13.00
C LEU A 358 2.08 9.04 -14.22
N LYS A 359 0.75 8.99 -14.41
CA LYS A 359 0.14 8.43 -15.63
C LYS A 359 0.53 9.22 -16.87
N LYS A 360 0.62 10.55 -16.80
CA LYS A 360 1.00 11.40 -17.95
C LYS A 360 2.47 11.29 -18.32
N THR A 361 3.35 11.06 -17.35
CA THR A 361 4.79 10.87 -17.61
C THR A 361 5.18 9.42 -17.84
N HIS A 362 4.23 8.48 -17.72
CA HIS A 362 4.48 7.05 -17.89
C HIS A 362 4.84 6.67 -19.33
N LYS A 363 5.92 5.92 -19.51
CA LYS A 363 6.38 5.46 -20.82
C LYS A 363 5.71 4.13 -21.18
N LEU A 364 4.94 4.13 -22.25
CA LEU A 364 4.19 2.96 -22.73
C LEU A 364 4.95 2.15 -23.78
N PRO A 365 4.71 0.83 -23.86
CA PRO A 365 5.12 0.03 -25.01
C PRO A 365 4.53 0.54 -26.32
N SER A 366 5.25 0.34 -27.43
CA SER A 366 4.84 0.81 -28.76
C SER A 366 3.52 0.16 -29.26
N ASN A 367 3.26 -1.08 -28.87
CA ASN A 367 2.10 -1.88 -29.27
C ASN A 367 0.93 -1.85 -28.26
N VAL A 368 0.91 -0.86 -27.35
CA VAL A 368 -0.11 -0.81 -26.30
C VAL A 368 -1.52 -0.58 -26.86
N SER A 369 -2.52 -1.28 -26.29
CA SER A 369 -3.91 -1.19 -26.74
C SER A 369 -4.51 0.20 -26.58
N GLN A 370 -5.47 0.55 -27.44
CA GLN A 370 -6.16 1.84 -27.37
C GLN A 370 -6.91 2.02 -26.04
N SER A 371 -7.41 0.94 -25.43
CA SER A 371 -8.04 0.99 -24.11
C SER A 371 -7.09 1.53 -23.03
N VAL A 372 -5.83 1.12 -23.03
CA VAL A 372 -4.81 1.62 -22.09
C VAL A 372 -4.47 3.08 -22.38
N LYS A 373 -4.33 3.45 -23.67
CA LYS A 373 -4.13 4.86 -24.06
C LYS A 373 -5.28 5.74 -23.57
N ASN A 374 -6.52 5.24 -23.67
CA ASN A 374 -7.70 5.93 -23.18
C ASN A 374 -7.69 6.11 -21.66
N THR A 375 -7.29 5.08 -20.89
CA THR A 375 -7.12 5.19 -19.43
C THR A 375 -6.18 6.33 -19.03
N ILE A 376 -5.06 6.51 -19.75
CA ILE A 376 -4.09 7.57 -19.47
C ILE A 376 -4.58 8.94 -19.94
N SER A 377 -5.42 8.95 -20.97
CA SER A 377 -6.08 10.16 -21.43
C SER A 377 -7.17 10.63 -20.47
N TYR A 378 -7.86 9.69 -19.78
CA TYR A 378 -8.95 10.00 -18.87
C TYR A 378 -8.45 10.67 -17.60
N HIS A 379 -9.13 11.76 -17.23
CA HIS A 379 -8.78 12.62 -16.11
C HIS A 379 -9.49 12.15 -14.84
N PRO A 380 -8.78 11.75 -13.77
CA PRO A 380 -9.38 11.80 -12.45
C PRO A 380 -9.74 13.24 -12.10
N ILE A 381 -10.55 13.43 -11.05
CA ILE A 381 -10.79 14.73 -10.41
C ILE A 381 -9.46 15.17 -9.77
N SER A 382 -8.56 15.68 -10.61
CA SER A 382 -7.32 16.33 -10.19
C SER A 382 -7.67 17.69 -9.61
N THR A 383 -7.00 18.08 -8.53
CA THR A 383 -7.16 19.41 -7.95
C THR A 383 -6.22 20.43 -8.61
N LEU A 384 -5.35 19.97 -9.52
CA LEU A 384 -4.39 20.81 -10.23
C LEU A 384 -5.09 21.70 -11.26
N THR A 385 -4.81 23.00 -11.18
CA THR A 385 -5.18 23.95 -12.24
C THR A 385 -4.20 23.84 -13.43
N PRO A 386 -4.53 24.38 -14.62
CA PRO A 386 -3.57 24.50 -15.72
C PRO A 386 -2.26 25.19 -15.29
N ARG A 387 -2.34 26.17 -14.37
CA ARG A 387 -1.17 26.83 -13.80
C ARG A 387 -0.32 25.90 -12.95
N ASP A 388 -0.94 25.00 -12.19
CA ASP A 388 -0.21 24.01 -11.39
C ASP A 388 0.46 22.97 -12.28
N LEU A 389 -0.15 22.60 -13.41
CA LEU A 389 0.48 21.71 -14.39
C LEU A 389 1.71 22.34 -15.04
N LEU A 390 1.64 23.62 -15.44
CA LEU A 390 2.82 24.34 -15.96
C LEU A 390 3.96 24.32 -14.94
N LYS A 391 3.65 24.47 -13.64
CA LYS A 391 4.64 24.41 -12.56
C LYS A 391 5.24 23.02 -12.39
N VAL A 392 4.39 21.98 -12.34
CA VAL A 392 4.83 20.59 -12.17
C VAL A 392 5.71 20.15 -13.33
N PHE A 393 5.34 20.46 -14.57
CA PHE A 393 6.11 20.10 -15.77
C PHE A 393 7.26 21.08 -16.08
N SER A 394 7.50 22.06 -15.20
CA SER A 394 8.53 23.09 -15.40
C SER A 394 8.43 23.81 -16.76
N ILE A 395 7.20 23.99 -17.25
CA ILE A 395 6.92 24.69 -18.52
C ILE A 395 6.81 26.18 -18.19
N THR A 396 7.80 26.96 -18.60
CA THR A 396 7.70 28.42 -18.60
C THR A 396 6.70 28.86 -19.66
N ALA A 397 5.64 29.57 -19.27
CA ALA A 397 4.79 30.25 -20.24
C ALA A 397 5.67 31.21 -21.05
N GLY A 398 5.71 31.05 -22.37
CA GLY A 398 6.34 32.00 -23.27
C GLY A 398 5.68 33.40 -23.13
N PRO A 399 6.33 34.46 -23.63
CA PRO A 399 5.79 35.81 -23.57
C PRO A 399 4.37 35.85 -24.16
N GLU A 400 3.49 36.53 -23.43
CA GLU A 400 2.04 36.62 -23.62
C GLU A 400 1.54 36.43 -25.06
N LEU A 401 0.67 35.44 -25.25
CA LEU A 401 -0.37 35.58 -26.29
C LEU A 401 -1.21 36.80 -25.89
N ARG A 402 -0.97 37.92 -26.58
CA ARG A 402 -1.84 39.11 -26.54
C ARG A 402 -3.29 38.65 -26.67
N PRO A 403 -4.25 39.25 -25.94
CA PRO A 403 -5.65 38.90 -26.07
C PRO A 403 -6.11 39.27 -27.48
N GLY A 404 -6.07 38.30 -28.39
CA GLY A 404 -6.74 38.37 -29.68
C GLY A 404 -8.24 38.49 -29.41
N LYS A 405 -8.83 39.56 -29.94
CA LYS A 405 -10.25 39.91 -29.89
C LYS A 405 -11.17 38.71 -29.67
N VAL A 406 -11.98 38.80 -28.62
CA VAL A 406 -13.15 37.94 -28.39
C VAL A 406 -14.04 38.00 -29.63
N GLY A 407 -13.92 36.98 -30.47
CA GLY A 407 -14.84 36.69 -31.56
C GLY A 407 -16.03 35.94 -30.98
N SER A 408 -17.20 36.53 -31.13
CA SER A 408 -18.49 36.02 -30.71
C SER A 408 -18.93 34.79 -31.54
N TYR A 409 -19.74 33.93 -30.91
CA TYR A 409 -20.46 32.76 -31.46
C TYR A 409 -19.57 31.55 -31.80
N VAL A 410 -19.84 30.33 -31.30
CA VAL A 410 -20.99 29.51 -31.73
C VAL A 410 -21.65 28.75 -30.57
N LYS A 411 -22.96 28.98 -30.51
CA LYS A 411 -24.08 28.19 -29.96
C LYS A 411 -23.76 26.76 -29.51
N SER A 412 -24.17 26.51 -28.26
CA SER A 412 -24.65 25.21 -27.79
C SER A 412 -25.48 24.49 -28.85
N ARG A 413 -25.13 23.24 -29.12
CA ARG A 413 -26.02 22.25 -29.74
C ARG A 413 -26.09 21.00 -28.88
N PRO A 414 -27.25 20.31 -28.89
CA PRO A 414 -27.74 19.53 -27.76
C PRO A 414 -27.09 18.15 -27.67
N LEU A 415 -27.17 17.57 -26.48
CA LEU A 415 -27.00 16.14 -26.22
C LEU A 415 -27.79 15.33 -27.26
N ILE A 416 -27.08 14.63 -28.15
CA ILE A 416 -27.67 13.53 -28.92
C ILE A 416 -27.43 12.26 -28.10
N VAL A 417 -28.49 11.84 -27.40
CA VAL A 417 -28.58 10.53 -26.74
C VAL A 417 -28.78 9.47 -27.82
N TYR A 418 -27.72 8.74 -28.17
CA TYR A 418 -27.90 7.48 -28.89
C TYR A 418 -28.22 6.38 -27.88
N ARG A 419 -29.52 6.09 -27.71
CA ARG A 419 -29.99 4.78 -27.24
C ARG A 419 -29.85 3.79 -28.40
N LYS A 420 -28.94 2.82 -28.30
CA LYS A 420 -29.07 1.54 -28.99
C LYS A 420 -28.82 0.37 -28.03
N PRO A 421 -29.57 -0.73 -28.16
CA PRO A 421 -29.51 -1.86 -27.23
C PRO A 421 -28.27 -2.68 -27.51
N VAL A 422 -27.41 -2.87 -26.51
CA VAL A 422 -26.27 -3.79 -26.60
C VAL A 422 -26.82 -5.22 -26.50
N LYS A 423 -26.90 -5.91 -27.65
CA LYS A 423 -27.02 -7.37 -27.68
C LYS A 423 -25.76 -7.98 -27.06
N ARG A 424 -25.95 -8.91 -26.11
CA ARG A 424 -24.91 -9.77 -25.52
C ARG A 424 -24.07 -10.41 -26.63
N TYR A 425 -22.77 -10.09 -26.66
CA TYR A 425 -21.79 -10.85 -27.42
C TYR A 425 -21.16 -11.87 -26.46
N VAL A 426 -21.30 -13.16 -26.79
CA VAL A 426 -20.64 -14.28 -26.11
C VAL A 426 -19.50 -14.72 -27.02
N PRO A 427 -18.23 -14.50 -26.68
CA PRO A 427 -17.14 -15.12 -27.41
C PRO A 427 -17.12 -16.63 -27.13
N LYS A 428 -17.21 -17.42 -28.21
CA LYS A 428 -16.94 -18.86 -28.21
C LYS A 428 -15.47 -19.09 -27.86
N GLY A 429 -15.22 -20.01 -26.93
CA GLY A 429 -13.90 -20.36 -26.45
C GLY A 429 -13.04 -21.01 -27.54
N ILE A 430 -11.76 -20.65 -27.51
CA ILE A 430 -10.67 -21.43 -28.10
C ILE A 430 -10.47 -22.65 -27.21
N GLN A 431 -10.62 -23.83 -27.80
CA GLN A 431 -10.22 -25.09 -27.19
C GLN A 431 -8.69 -25.17 -27.23
N ASP A 432 -8.06 -25.29 -26.07
CA ASP A 432 -6.76 -25.94 -26.00
C ASP A 432 -6.96 -27.27 -25.27
N ALA A 433 -6.73 -28.34 -26.02
CA ALA A 433 -6.89 -29.70 -25.58
C ALA A 433 -5.60 -30.14 -24.88
N ASN A 434 -5.77 -30.78 -23.72
CA ASN A 434 -4.88 -31.76 -23.07
C ASN A 434 -4.65 -31.49 -21.59
N VAL A 435 -5.71 -31.49 -20.78
CA VAL A 435 -5.63 -32.06 -19.43
C VAL A 435 -6.95 -32.76 -19.09
N VAL A 436 -6.92 -34.08 -18.93
CA VAL A 436 -8.05 -34.87 -18.44
C VAL A 436 -7.93 -34.96 -16.93
N TYR A 437 -8.80 -34.28 -16.19
CA TYR A 437 -8.97 -34.50 -14.75
C TYR A 437 -10.17 -35.41 -14.51
N GLN A 438 -9.96 -36.56 -13.87
CA GLN A 438 -11.06 -37.37 -13.33
C GLN A 438 -11.65 -36.66 -12.11
N VAL A 439 -12.90 -36.22 -12.24
CA VAL A 439 -13.68 -35.63 -11.16
C VAL A 439 -14.59 -36.71 -10.55
N LYS A 440 -14.50 -36.95 -9.24
CA LYS A 440 -15.43 -37.84 -8.53
C LYS A 440 -16.88 -37.30 -8.67
N PRO A 441 -17.90 -38.17 -8.80
CA PRO A 441 -19.30 -37.73 -8.87
C PRO A 441 -19.66 -36.92 -7.61
N GLY A 442 -20.07 -35.65 -7.79
CA GLY A 442 -20.51 -34.76 -6.71
C GLY A 442 -19.65 -33.51 -6.42
N PHE A 443 -18.53 -33.32 -7.12
CA PHE A 443 -17.67 -32.13 -6.94
C PHE A 443 -18.12 -30.95 -7.83
N ASN A 444 -18.43 -29.80 -7.21
CA ASN A 444 -18.75 -28.56 -7.93
C ASN A 444 -17.69 -27.47 -7.64
N PRO A 445 -16.77 -27.18 -8.59
CA PRO A 445 -15.66 -26.25 -8.38
C PRO A 445 -16.09 -24.78 -8.21
N LYS A 446 -17.39 -24.45 -8.36
CA LYS A 446 -17.90 -23.07 -8.18
C LYS A 446 -18.04 -22.62 -6.71
N PHE A 447 -17.80 -23.49 -5.73
CA PHE A 447 -18.18 -23.22 -4.33
C PHE A 447 -17.05 -23.26 -3.30
N HIS A 448 -15.80 -23.47 -3.72
CA HIS A 448 -14.65 -23.48 -2.81
C HIS A 448 -13.57 -22.50 -3.28
N HIS A 449 -13.19 -21.57 -2.40
CA HIS A 449 -12.02 -20.73 -2.60
C HIS A 449 -10.78 -21.59 -2.38
N VAL A 450 -9.99 -21.71 -3.43
CA VAL A 450 -8.67 -22.33 -3.37
C VAL A 450 -7.69 -21.22 -3.02
N ALA A 451 -7.33 -21.09 -1.75
CA ALA A 451 -6.21 -20.24 -1.35
C ALA A 451 -4.91 -21.04 -1.54
N ARG A 452 -3.92 -20.41 -2.17
CA ARG A 452 -2.62 -21.04 -2.46
C ARG A 452 -1.60 -20.49 -1.47
N TRP A 453 -1.11 -21.33 -0.56
CA TRP A 453 0.00 -21.02 0.36
C TRP A 453 1.14 -21.99 0.06
N ASN A 454 2.39 -21.53 -0.12
CA ASN A 454 3.60 -22.36 -0.31
C ASN A 454 3.42 -23.61 -1.19
N ASN A 455 2.90 -23.47 -2.41
CA ASN A 455 2.69 -24.59 -3.34
C ASN A 455 1.71 -25.69 -2.86
N GLN A 456 0.95 -25.44 -1.80
CA GLN A 456 -0.14 -26.30 -1.34
C GLN A 456 -1.49 -25.61 -1.51
N TYR A 457 -2.48 -26.40 -1.92
CA TYR A 457 -3.86 -25.99 -1.98
C TYR A 457 -4.48 -26.20 -0.60
N ILE A 458 -4.84 -25.13 0.08
CA ILE A 458 -5.58 -25.24 1.34
C ILE A 458 -7.07 -25.26 1.00
N VAL A 459 -7.71 -26.41 1.24
CA VAL A 459 -9.17 -26.54 1.18
C VAL A 459 -9.71 -26.18 2.56
N VAL A 460 -10.35 -25.01 2.67
CA VAL A 460 -11.08 -24.62 3.88
C VAL A 460 -12.33 -25.49 3.96
N ASN A 461 -12.34 -26.44 4.91
CA ASN A 461 -13.48 -27.31 5.15
C ASN A 461 -14.60 -26.49 5.78
N ARG A 462 -15.80 -26.56 5.18
CA ARG A 462 -17.00 -25.92 5.72
C ARG A 462 -17.64 -26.87 6.71
N ASP A 463 -17.51 -26.62 7.99
CA ASP A 463 -18.43 -27.20 8.96
C ASP A 463 -19.79 -26.52 8.75
N ARG A 464 -20.67 -27.19 8.01
CA ARG A 464 -22.11 -26.94 8.10
C ARG A 464 -22.61 -27.62 9.38
N PRO A 465 -23.41 -26.94 10.21
CA PRO A 465 -24.27 -27.66 11.13
C PRO A 465 -25.19 -28.58 10.31
N ILE A 466 -25.14 -29.87 10.56
CA ILE A 466 -26.09 -30.83 10.00
C ILE A 466 -27.44 -30.54 10.64
N ASN A 467 -28.29 -29.75 9.98
CA ASN A 467 -29.71 -29.75 10.29
C ASN A 467 -30.27 -31.10 9.85
N GLN A 468 -30.53 -31.97 10.84
CA GLN A 468 -31.35 -33.17 10.69
C GLN A 468 -32.77 -32.77 10.27
N SER A 469 -33.03 -32.69 8.97
CA SER A 469 -34.42 -32.69 8.46
C SER A 469 -34.51 -32.77 6.93
N GLN A 470 -33.80 -33.65 6.23
CA GLN A 470 -34.25 -34.08 4.90
C GLN A 470 -34.01 -35.58 4.69
N GLY A 471 -35.08 -36.26 4.29
CA GLY A 471 -35.25 -37.70 4.27
C GLY A 471 -34.33 -38.46 3.31
N ALA A 472 -34.45 -39.78 3.44
CA ALA A 472 -33.67 -40.81 2.77
C ALA A 472 -33.49 -40.62 1.25
N PRO A 473 -32.34 -41.05 0.70
CA PRO A 473 -32.03 -40.89 -0.72
C PRO A 473 -32.87 -41.85 -1.57
N LYS A 474 -33.54 -41.33 -2.60
CA LYS A 474 -34.02 -42.17 -3.70
C LYS A 474 -32.92 -42.32 -4.73
N GLU A 475 -32.48 -43.57 -4.88
CA GLU A 475 -31.70 -44.07 -6.01
C GLU A 475 -32.49 -43.96 -7.32
N ASN A 476 -31.78 -43.61 -8.41
CA ASN A 476 -31.70 -44.27 -9.72
C ASN A 476 -31.42 -43.27 -10.86
N ARG A 477 -30.29 -43.45 -11.57
CA ARG A 477 -30.14 -43.99 -12.96
C ARG A 477 -30.74 -43.06 -14.03
N VAL A 478 -30.07 -42.62 -15.10
CA VAL A 478 -28.85 -43.04 -15.84
C VAL A 478 -28.07 -41.78 -16.23
#